data_AF-A0A9D4SQH9-F1
#
_entry.id   AF-A0A9D4SQH9-F1
#
_cell.length_a   1.000
_cell.length_b   1.000
_cell.length_c   1.000
_cell.angle_alpha   90.00
_cell.angle_beta   90.00
_cell.angle_gamma   90.00
#
_symmetry.space_group_name_H-M   'P 1'
#
loop_
_entity.id
_entity.type
_entity.pdbx_description
1 polymer ?
#
loop_
_entity_poly.entity_id
_entity_poly.type
_entity_poly.pdbx_seq_one_letter_code
_entity_poly.pdbx_strand_id
1 'polypeptide(L)'
;MDLMRVKFATQVFSRSMASAITYYTERNVFNPLDTAGTVEFTERMNDLFDAMNRRQPGEAVHKHSRDILVMKESLQWLNDWEHDLNFGVITKDMFQTASTAEGLRVSILSTLDLAQYLLTEVRQVARENDPPDMPTLVQLYRMLAVYSVLKPPKFGNCEAREEAPVIDFAAFRAAFKNKKPDESSVDMRKAKLDGLIETEAWGLWTTL
;
A
#
# COMPACT_ATOMS: atom_id res chain seq x y z
N MET A 1 -2.40 6.07 -31.59
CA MET A 1 -1.40 6.47 -30.57
C MET A 1 -1.24 5.28 -29.65
N ASP A 2 -0.09 4.62 -29.68
CA ASP A 2 0.17 3.55 -28.72
C ASP A 2 0.39 4.18 -27.35
N LEU A 3 -0.47 3.82 -26.39
CA LEU A 3 -0.28 4.13 -24.98
C LEU A 3 1.09 3.59 -24.52
N MET A 4 1.76 4.32 -23.62
CA MET A 4 3.03 3.89 -23.05
C MET A 4 2.86 2.53 -22.36
N ARG A 5 3.53 1.50 -22.88
CA ARG A 5 3.61 0.20 -22.19
C ARG A 5 4.51 0.37 -20.97
N VAL A 6 4.09 -0.16 -19.83
CA VAL A 6 4.87 -0.10 -18.57
C VAL A 6 6.31 -0.56 -18.78
N LYS A 7 6.52 -1.61 -19.59
CA LYS A 7 7.85 -2.12 -19.96
C LYS A 7 8.78 -1.03 -20.55
N PHE A 8 8.26 -0.14 -21.39
CA PHE A 8 9.06 0.91 -21.98
C PHE A 8 9.31 2.05 -20.97
N ALA A 9 8.31 2.41 -20.17
CA ALA A 9 8.49 3.39 -19.11
C ALA A 9 9.56 2.95 -18.10
N THR A 10 9.59 1.67 -17.70
CA THR A 10 10.63 1.13 -16.81
C THR A 10 12.02 1.12 -17.44
N GLN A 11 12.12 1.06 -18.78
CA GLN A 11 13.40 1.16 -19.47
C GLN A 11 13.89 2.61 -19.53
N VAL A 12 12.99 3.57 -19.69
CA VAL A 12 13.30 5.01 -19.70
C VAL A 12 13.75 5.46 -18.31
N PHE A 13 13.01 5.07 -17.27
CA PHE A 13 13.31 5.40 -15.89
C PHE A 13 14.20 4.37 -15.21
N SER A 14 15.30 4.00 -15.86
CA SER A 14 16.23 2.98 -15.34
C SER A 14 17.53 3.60 -14.82
N ARG A 15 18.18 2.89 -13.88
CA ARG A 15 19.56 3.20 -13.44
C ARG A 15 20.55 3.31 -14.60
N SER A 16 20.40 2.47 -15.63
CA SER A 16 21.30 2.52 -16.79
C SER A 16 21.09 3.77 -17.63
N MET A 17 19.85 4.28 -17.72
CA MET A 17 19.56 5.54 -18.40
C MET A 17 20.13 6.73 -17.64
N ALA A 18 19.94 6.79 -16.32
CA ALA A 18 20.58 7.81 -15.48
C ALA A 18 22.10 7.81 -15.66
N SER A 19 22.73 6.62 -15.61
CA SER A 19 24.18 6.47 -15.82
C SER A 19 24.62 6.92 -17.23
N ALA A 20 23.81 6.63 -18.26
CA ALA A 20 24.10 7.05 -19.63
C ALA A 20 24.03 8.57 -19.79
N ILE A 21 23.01 9.22 -19.20
CA ILE A 21 22.90 10.69 -19.21
C ILE A 21 24.16 11.31 -18.60
N THR A 22 24.56 10.87 -17.40
CA THR A 22 25.80 11.32 -16.74
C THR A 22 27.03 11.11 -17.62
N TYR A 23 27.19 9.92 -18.20
CA TYR A 23 28.32 9.58 -19.08
C TYR A 23 28.45 10.52 -20.29
N TYR A 24 27.32 10.92 -20.89
CA TYR A 24 27.29 11.83 -22.03
C TYR A 24 27.45 13.30 -21.62
N THR A 25 26.93 13.69 -20.45
CA THR A 25 27.17 15.01 -19.85
C THR A 25 28.66 15.25 -19.60
N GLU A 26 29.37 14.26 -19.03
CA GLU A 26 30.83 14.33 -18.80
C GLU A 26 31.66 14.52 -20.09
N ARG A 27 31.08 14.16 -21.24
CA ARG A 27 31.70 14.31 -22.58
C ARG A 27 31.27 15.57 -23.30
N ASN A 28 30.59 16.49 -22.61
CA ASN A 28 30.05 17.72 -23.16
C ASN A 28 29.05 17.50 -24.32
N VAL A 29 28.37 16.34 -24.34
CA VAL A 29 27.28 16.08 -25.30
C VAL A 29 25.99 16.74 -24.83
N PHE A 30 25.73 16.69 -23.52
CA PHE A 30 24.62 17.39 -22.88
C PHE A 30 25.13 18.51 -21.99
N ASN A 31 24.33 19.56 -21.83
CA ASN A 31 24.60 20.63 -20.89
C ASN A 31 24.40 20.11 -19.44
N PRO A 32 25.42 20.21 -18.57
CA PRO A 32 25.30 19.75 -17.19
C PRO A 32 24.10 20.35 -16.43
N LEU A 33 23.80 21.63 -16.66
CA LEU A 33 22.68 22.34 -16.02
C LEU A 33 21.32 21.71 -16.35
N ASP A 34 21.18 21.11 -17.53
CA ASP A 34 19.91 20.55 -18.02
C ASP A 34 19.74 19.05 -17.65
N THR A 35 20.79 18.40 -17.16
CA THR A 35 20.80 16.95 -16.93
C THR A 35 20.65 16.53 -15.47
N ALA A 36 21.12 17.34 -14.52
CA ALA A 36 21.15 16.97 -13.11
C ALA A 36 19.76 16.59 -12.56
N GLY A 37 18.75 17.44 -12.79
CA GLY A 37 17.38 17.16 -12.33
C GLY A 37 16.76 15.93 -13.02
N THR A 38 17.08 15.70 -14.30
CA THR A 38 16.60 14.52 -15.03
C THR A 38 17.22 13.22 -14.50
N VAL A 39 18.52 13.25 -14.19
CA VAL A 39 19.23 12.11 -13.58
C VAL A 39 18.62 11.79 -12.22
N GLU A 40 18.50 12.79 -11.34
CA GLU A 40 17.94 12.59 -10.00
C GLU A 40 16.50 12.04 -10.06
N PHE A 41 15.66 12.61 -10.92
CA PHE A 41 14.30 12.12 -11.12
C PHE A 41 14.29 10.67 -11.63
N THR A 42 15.13 10.34 -12.61
CA THR A 42 15.22 9.00 -13.19
C THR A 42 15.65 7.97 -12.15
N GLU A 43 16.66 8.28 -11.34
CA GLU A 43 17.12 7.39 -10.27
C GLU A 43 16.06 7.20 -9.19
N ARG A 44 15.37 8.28 -8.79
CA ARG A 44 14.28 8.21 -7.81
C ARG A 44 13.13 7.33 -8.29
N MET A 45 12.71 7.50 -9.55
CA MET A 45 11.65 6.68 -10.13
C MET A 45 12.06 5.22 -10.26
N ASN A 46 13.31 4.94 -10.64
CA ASN A 46 13.86 3.58 -10.67
C ASN A 46 13.80 2.95 -9.28
N ASP A 47 14.38 3.61 -8.28
CA ASP A 47 14.53 3.07 -6.93
C ASP A 47 13.15 2.86 -6.28
N LEU A 48 12.20 3.77 -6.48
CA LEU A 48 10.82 3.63 -6.01
C LEU A 48 10.09 2.45 -6.69
N PHE A 49 10.24 2.31 -8.01
CA PHE A 49 9.63 1.20 -8.75
C PHE A 49 10.17 -0.15 -8.28
N ASP A 50 11.49 -0.26 -8.10
CA ASP A 50 12.14 -1.47 -7.60
C ASP A 50 11.70 -1.79 -6.17
N ALA A 51 11.65 -0.78 -5.28
CA ALA A 51 11.22 -0.93 -3.90
C ALA A 51 9.78 -1.47 -3.78
N MET A 52 8.87 -1.00 -4.63
CA MET A 52 7.45 -1.43 -4.62
C MET A 52 7.21 -2.75 -5.38
N ASN A 53 8.18 -3.26 -6.14
CA ASN A 53 7.98 -4.41 -7.05
C ASN A 53 9.05 -5.51 -6.88
N ARG A 54 9.68 -5.61 -5.71
CA ARG A 54 10.57 -6.72 -5.33
C ARG A 54 9.84 -8.07 -5.44
N ARG A 55 10.52 -9.10 -5.97
CA ARG A 55 9.93 -10.43 -6.20
C ARG A 55 10.73 -11.59 -5.62
N GLN A 56 11.98 -11.37 -5.24
CA GLN A 56 12.80 -12.48 -4.77
C GLN A 56 12.60 -12.72 -3.27
N PRO A 57 12.52 -13.98 -2.81
CA PRO A 57 12.41 -14.29 -1.38
C PRO A 57 13.55 -13.72 -0.52
N GLY A 58 14.75 -13.57 -1.09
CA GLY A 58 15.91 -12.94 -0.43
C GLY A 58 15.83 -11.42 -0.31
N GLU A 59 14.84 -10.79 -0.96
CA GLU A 59 14.54 -9.36 -0.93
C GLU A 59 13.24 -9.08 -0.16
N ALA A 60 12.89 -9.97 0.77
CA ALA A 60 11.68 -9.82 1.57
C ALA A 60 11.67 -8.48 2.31
N VAL A 61 10.47 -7.91 2.50
CA VAL A 61 10.33 -6.65 3.21
C VAL A 61 10.72 -6.85 4.68
N HIS A 62 11.57 -5.97 5.19
CA HIS A 62 12.02 -5.95 6.59
C HIS A 62 11.71 -4.59 7.21
N LYS A 63 11.52 -4.51 8.53
CA LYS A 63 11.16 -3.25 9.23
C LYS A 63 12.15 -2.11 8.98
N HIS A 64 13.41 -2.44 8.74
CA HIS A 64 14.50 -1.50 8.45
C HIS A 64 15.08 -1.72 7.05
N SER A 65 14.28 -2.25 6.10
CA SER A 65 14.78 -2.43 4.73
C SER A 65 14.99 -1.08 4.06
N ARG A 66 15.95 -1.05 3.13
CA ARG A 66 16.19 0.09 2.25
C ARG A 66 14.94 0.46 1.45
N ASP A 67 14.13 -0.53 1.06
CA ASP A 67 12.90 -0.28 0.28
C ASP A 67 11.87 0.54 1.07
N ILE A 68 11.72 0.29 2.39
CA ILE A 68 10.85 1.12 3.26
C ILE A 68 11.37 2.55 3.34
N LEU A 69 12.70 2.74 3.42
CA LEU A 69 13.30 4.06 3.43
C LEU A 69 13.06 4.79 2.10
N VAL A 70 13.30 4.13 0.97
CA VAL A 70 13.07 4.69 -0.38
C VAL A 70 11.62 5.14 -0.55
N MET A 71 10.65 4.35 -0.09
CA MET A 71 9.23 4.73 -0.14
C MET A 71 8.94 5.97 0.71
N LYS A 72 9.49 6.07 1.94
CA LYS A 72 9.32 7.24 2.81
C LYS A 72 9.98 8.50 2.23
N GLU A 73 11.20 8.39 1.72
CA GLU A 73 11.92 9.48 1.07
C GLU A 73 11.21 9.95 -0.20
N SER A 74 10.62 9.03 -0.96
CA SER A 74 9.82 9.37 -2.14
C SER A 74 8.52 10.09 -1.79
N LEU A 75 7.88 9.70 -0.68
CA LEU A 75 6.70 10.39 -0.16
C LEU A 75 7.04 11.83 0.28
N GLN A 76 8.14 12.00 1.02
CA GLN A 76 8.60 13.31 1.45
C GLN A 76 8.93 14.20 0.26
N TRP A 77 9.68 13.69 -0.70
CA TRP A 77 10.00 14.41 -1.94
C TRP A 77 8.75 14.85 -2.71
N LEU A 78 7.73 14.00 -2.81
CA LEU A 78 6.47 14.36 -3.46
C LEU A 78 5.73 15.49 -2.72
N ASN A 79 5.76 15.46 -1.38
CA ASN A 79 5.16 16.51 -0.55
C ASN A 79 5.93 17.82 -0.65
N ASP A 80 7.25 17.77 -0.68
CA ASP A 80 8.10 18.95 -0.86
C ASP A 80 7.88 19.56 -2.25
N TRP A 81 7.75 18.73 -3.30
CA TRP A 81 7.48 19.18 -4.66
C TRP A 81 6.10 19.86 -4.79
N GLU A 82 5.07 19.32 -4.11
CA GLU A 82 3.74 19.94 -4.06
C GLU A 82 3.73 21.22 -3.19
N HIS A 83 4.52 21.24 -2.10
CA HIS A 83 4.73 22.42 -1.29
C HIS A 83 5.32 23.56 -2.13
N ASP A 84 6.36 23.29 -2.92
CA ASP A 84 6.96 24.29 -3.81
C ASP A 84 5.96 24.86 -4.83
N LEU A 85 5.01 24.05 -5.31
CA LEU A 85 3.91 24.52 -6.15
C LEU A 85 2.98 25.46 -5.37
N ASN A 86 2.58 25.07 -4.16
CA ASN A 86 1.66 25.85 -3.33
C ASN A 86 2.24 27.21 -2.89
N PHE A 87 3.57 27.27 -2.69
CA PHE A 87 4.28 28.50 -2.34
C PHE A 87 4.73 29.33 -3.56
N GLY A 88 4.42 28.88 -4.78
CA GLY A 88 4.75 29.58 -6.01
C GLY A 88 6.24 29.57 -6.35
N VAL A 89 7.01 28.65 -5.78
CA VAL A 89 8.42 28.40 -6.15
C VAL A 89 8.50 27.80 -7.54
N ILE A 90 7.53 26.95 -7.89
CA ILE A 90 7.37 26.38 -9.23
C ILE A 90 5.99 26.69 -9.80
N THR A 91 5.87 26.59 -11.12
CA THR A 91 4.61 26.76 -11.84
C THR A 91 3.86 25.44 -12.01
N LYS A 92 2.56 25.51 -12.31
CA LYS A 92 1.71 24.32 -12.45
C LYS A 92 2.15 23.36 -13.54
N ASP A 93 2.78 23.85 -14.61
CA ASP A 93 3.36 23.04 -15.69
C ASP A 93 4.64 22.30 -15.29
N MET A 94 5.27 22.71 -14.19
CA MET A 94 6.44 22.05 -13.60
C MET A 94 6.06 20.99 -12.56
N PHE A 95 4.76 20.77 -12.31
CA PHE A 95 4.26 19.74 -11.40
C PHE A 95 3.40 18.72 -12.15
N GLN A 96 3.30 17.53 -11.59
CA GLN A 96 2.44 16.48 -12.13
C GLN A 96 0.96 16.86 -12.03
N THR A 97 0.08 16.10 -12.69
CA THR A 97 -1.36 16.29 -12.46
C THR A 97 -1.69 15.94 -11.01
N ALA A 98 -2.59 16.71 -10.38
CA ALA A 98 -3.02 16.46 -9.00
C ALA A 98 -3.51 15.01 -8.81
N SER A 99 -4.25 14.46 -9.77
CA SER A 99 -4.70 13.06 -9.75
C SER A 99 -3.55 12.05 -9.76
N THR A 100 -2.46 12.33 -10.48
CA THR A 100 -1.28 11.45 -10.52
C THR A 100 -0.51 11.53 -9.21
N ALA A 101 -0.32 12.74 -8.67
CA ALA A 101 0.35 12.94 -7.39
C ALA A 101 -0.39 12.24 -6.25
N GLU A 102 -1.71 12.44 -6.15
CA GLU A 102 -2.53 11.76 -5.14
C GLU A 102 -2.54 10.24 -5.34
N GLY A 103 -2.68 9.76 -6.58
CA GLY A 103 -2.64 8.33 -6.87
C GLY A 103 -1.31 7.69 -6.46
N LEU A 104 -0.19 8.38 -6.68
CA LEU A 104 1.13 7.93 -6.26
C LEU A 104 1.26 7.94 -4.73
N ARG A 105 0.81 9.01 -4.07
CA ARG A 105 0.82 9.13 -2.60
C ARG A 105 0.03 8.01 -1.94
N VAL A 106 -1.20 7.77 -2.39
CA VAL A 106 -2.06 6.69 -1.90
C VAL A 106 -1.40 5.32 -2.12
N SER A 107 -0.78 5.08 -3.28
CA SER A 107 -0.12 3.80 -3.57
C SER A 107 1.07 3.54 -2.64
N ILE A 108 1.91 4.55 -2.39
CA ILE A 108 3.07 4.45 -1.50
C ILE A 108 2.60 4.23 -0.05
N LEU A 109 1.65 5.04 0.43
CA LEU A 109 1.12 4.92 1.79
C LEU A 109 0.46 3.56 2.02
N SER A 110 -0.39 3.10 1.09
CA SER A 110 -1.05 1.80 1.19
C SER A 110 -0.04 0.65 1.25
N THR A 111 1.05 0.75 0.48
CA THR A 111 2.13 -0.25 0.48
C THR A 111 2.90 -0.25 1.80
N LEU A 112 3.20 0.93 2.34
CA LEU A 112 3.85 1.08 3.64
C LEU A 112 2.98 0.53 4.78
N ASP A 113 1.69 0.86 4.79
CA ASP A 113 0.74 0.42 5.81
C ASP A 113 0.57 -1.10 5.77
N LEU A 114 0.43 -1.67 4.56
CA LEU A 114 0.34 -3.11 4.38
C LEU A 114 1.62 -3.81 4.85
N ALA A 115 2.79 -3.29 4.47
CA ALA A 115 4.07 -3.83 4.93
C ALA A 115 4.20 -3.77 6.45
N GLN A 116 3.82 -2.64 7.06
CA GLN A 116 3.87 -2.46 8.51
C GLN A 116 2.92 -3.42 9.24
N TYR A 117 1.70 -3.60 8.72
CA TYR A 117 0.71 -4.54 9.23
C TYR A 117 1.24 -5.99 9.19
N LEU A 118 1.76 -6.42 8.04
CA LEU A 118 2.31 -7.77 7.88
C LEU A 118 3.53 -8.02 8.79
N LEU A 119 4.41 -7.02 8.93
CA LEU A 119 5.63 -7.15 9.72
C LEU A 119 5.44 -6.98 11.23
N THR A 120 4.32 -6.39 11.65
CA THR A 120 4.07 -6.11 13.07
C THR A 120 2.89 -6.90 13.56
N GLU A 121 1.67 -6.61 13.09
CA GLU A 121 0.46 -7.25 13.59
C GLU A 121 0.47 -8.76 13.31
N VAL A 122 0.72 -9.16 12.06
CA VAL A 122 0.67 -10.58 11.70
C VAL A 122 1.82 -11.36 12.35
N ARG A 123 3.02 -10.77 12.44
CA ARG A 123 4.15 -11.39 13.15
C ARG A 123 3.98 -11.45 14.66
N GLN A 124 3.28 -10.50 15.29
CA GLN A 124 3.02 -10.57 16.73
C GLN A 124 1.98 -11.65 17.07
N VAL A 125 1.03 -11.88 16.17
CA VAL A 125 -0.01 -12.91 16.35
C VAL A 125 0.53 -14.29 16.02
N ALA A 126 1.50 -14.39 15.09
CA ALA A 126 2.39 -15.55 15.01
C ALA A 126 3.25 -15.59 16.27
N ARG A 127 3.19 -16.67 17.06
CA ARG A 127 4.00 -16.73 18.29
C ARG A 127 5.49 -16.48 18.00
N GLU A 128 6.17 -15.86 18.96
CA GLU A 128 7.63 -15.58 18.97
C GLU A 128 8.14 -14.49 18.00
N ASN A 129 7.29 -13.70 17.33
CA ASN A 129 7.70 -12.68 16.33
C ASN A 129 8.47 -13.25 15.13
N ASP A 130 8.52 -14.56 14.99
CA ASP A 130 9.17 -15.22 13.87
C ASP A 130 8.33 -15.08 12.59
N PRO A 131 8.96 -15.05 11.40
CA PRO A 131 8.24 -15.06 10.14
C PRO A 131 7.37 -16.32 10.06
N PRO A 132 6.03 -16.19 9.97
CA PRO A 132 5.17 -17.36 9.84
C PRO A 132 5.44 -18.06 8.51
N ASP A 133 5.34 -19.39 8.51
CA ASP A 133 5.28 -20.13 7.26
C ASP A 133 4.00 -19.77 6.47
N MET A 134 3.97 -20.07 5.17
CA MET A 134 2.83 -19.68 4.31
C MET A 134 1.46 -20.21 4.81
N PRO A 135 1.33 -21.47 5.26
CA PRO A 135 0.08 -21.96 5.87
C PRO A 135 -0.34 -21.16 7.11
N THR A 136 0.58 -20.88 8.03
CA THR A 136 0.31 -20.13 9.26
C THR A 136 -0.05 -18.69 8.94
N LEU A 137 0.64 -18.05 7.98
CA LEU A 137 0.33 -16.70 7.51
C LEU A 137 -1.11 -16.60 7.00
N VAL A 138 -1.54 -17.53 6.13
CA VAL A 138 -2.90 -17.55 5.59
C VAL A 138 -3.93 -17.78 6.69
N GLN A 139 -3.65 -18.68 7.64
CA GLN A 139 -4.55 -18.96 8.75
C GLN A 139 -4.71 -17.75 9.69
N LEU A 140 -3.61 -17.07 10.02
CA LEU A 140 -3.59 -15.87 10.84
C LEU A 140 -4.30 -14.70 10.15
N TYR A 141 -4.01 -14.47 8.87
CA TYR A 141 -4.66 -13.44 8.08
C TYR A 141 -6.18 -13.64 8.05
N ARG A 142 -6.65 -14.87 7.81
CA ARG A 142 -8.09 -15.19 7.85
C ARG A 142 -8.71 -14.93 9.22
N MET A 143 -8.03 -15.34 10.30
CA MET A 143 -8.53 -15.08 11.65
C MET A 143 -8.60 -13.58 11.97
N LEU A 144 -7.57 -12.81 11.61
CA LEU A 144 -7.52 -11.38 11.85
C LEU A 144 -8.55 -10.61 11.03
N ALA A 145 -8.75 -10.99 9.76
CA ALA A 145 -9.77 -10.40 8.90
C ALA A 145 -11.19 -10.65 9.41
N VAL A 146 -11.47 -11.83 9.98
CA VAL A 146 -12.76 -12.11 10.62
C VAL A 146 -12.88 -11.38 11.95
N TYR A 147 -11.80 -11.29 12.72
CA TYR A 147 -11.79 -10.64 14.02
C TYR A 147 -12.06 -9.13 13.92
N SER A 148 -11.51 -8.44 12.92
CA SER A 148 -11.75 -7.01 12.71
C SER A 148 -13.22 -6.70 12.40
N VAL A 149 -13.93 -7.62 11.74
CA VAL A 149 -15.37 -7.51 11.46
C VAL A 149 -16.21 -7.79 12.71
N LEU A 150 -15.82 -8.79 13.52
CA LEU A 150 -16.56 -9.19 14.72
C LEU A 150 -16.32 -8.27 15.93
N LYS A 151 -15.14 -7.66 16.01
CA LYS A 151 -14.74 -6.69 17.02
C LYS A 151 -14.03 -5.52 16.33
N PRO A 152 -14.78 -4.49 15.91
CA PRO A 152 -14.16 -3.28 15.39
C PRO A 152 -13.20 -2.68 16.43
N PRO A 153 -12.13 -2.00 15.99
CA PRO A 153 -11.13 -1.44 16.88
C PRO A 153 -11.76 -0.49 17.91
N LYS A 154 -11.34 -0.61 19.17
CA LYS A 154 -11.91 0.17 20.30
C LYS A 154 -11.61 1.66 20.24
N PHE A 155 -10.61 2.05 19.44
CA PHE A 155 -10.22 3.44 19.24
C PHE A 155 -10.11 3.70 17.73
N GLY A 156 -11.01 4.54 17.26
CA GLY A 156 -11.07 5.12 15.92
C GLY A 156 -12.04 6.29 15.99
N ASN A 157 -11.80 7.36 15.23
CA ASN A 157 -12.60 8.60 15.26
C ASN A 157 -14.02 8.44 14.67
N CYS A 158 -14.57 7.22 14.64
CA CYS A 158 -15.89 6.92 14.11
C CYS A 158 -16.85 6.64 15.26
N GLU A 159 -17.85 7.49 15.44
CA GLU A 159 -19.01 7.18 16.29
C GLU A 159 -19.75 5.99 15.68
N ALA A 160 -19.97 4.94 16.48
CA ALA A 160 -20.74 3.79 16.05
C ALA A 160 -22.18 4.24 15.73
N ARG A 161 -22.57 4.22 14.45
CA ARG A 161 -23.99 4.35 14.08
C ARG A 161 -24.77 3.23 14.77
N GLU A 162 -25.82 3.60 15.50
CA GLU A 162 -26.68 2.68 16.27
C GLU A 162 -27.32 1.56 15.43
N GLU A 163 -27.30 1.68 14.10
CA GLU A 163 -27.93 0.75 13.15
C GLU A 163 -26.94 -0.08 12.31
N ALA A 164 -25.64 -0.10 12.64
CA ALA A 164 -24.72 -0.98 11.92
C ALA A 164 -25.07 -2.45 12.19
N PRO A 165 -25.19 -3.34 11.17
CA PRO A 165 -25.54 -4.73 11.40
C PRO A 165 -24.36 -5.47 12.06
N VAL A 166 -24.33 -5.48 13.39
CA VAL A 166 -23.27 -6.16 14.14
C VAL A 166 -23.47 -7.66 14.02
N ILE A 167 -22.44 -8.37 13.54
CA ILE A 167 -22.39 -9.83 13.65
C ILE A 167 -21.96 -10.15 15.08
N ASP A 168 -22.93 -10.47 15.94
CA ASP A 168 -22.67 -10.79 17.34
C ASP A 168 -21.91 -12.11 17.50
N PHE A 169 -20.84 -12.06 18.31
CA PHE A 169 -20.03 -13.21 18.67
C PHE A 169 -20.85 -14.31 19.38
N ALA A 170 -21.89 -13.93 20.14
CA ALA A 170 -22.78 -14.91 20.77
C ALA A 170 -23.55 -15.74 19.73
N ALA A 171 -23.99 -15.10 18.65
CA ALA A 171 -24.64 -15.78 17.52
C ALA A 171 -23.68 -16.74 16.82
N PHE A 172 -22.41 -16.37 16.65
CA PHE A 172 -21.38 -17.26 16.11
C PHE A 172 -21.13 -18.47 17.02
N ARG A 173 -21.01 -18.24 18.33
CA ARG A 173 -20.78 -19.31 19.33
C ARG A 173 -21.91 -20.32 19.38
N ALA A 174 -23.15 -19.87 19.15
CA ALA A 174 -24.32 -20.74 19.07
C ALA A 174 -24.29 -21.66 17.83
N ALA A 175 -23.72 -21.20 16.71
CA ALA A 175 -23.60 -21.98 15.47
C ALA A 175 -22.72 -23.23 15.63
N PHE A 176 -21.65 -23.10 16.41
CA PHE A 176 -20.60 -24.12 16.56
C PHE A 176 -20.73 -24.92 17.86
N LYS A 177 -21.83 -24.77 18.61
CA LYS A 177 -22.05 -25.53 19.86
C LYS A 177 -22.31 -27.03 19.62
N ASN A 178 -22.71 -27.43 18.41
CA ASN A 178 -22.96 -28.82 18.06
C ASN A 178 -21.79 -29.39 17.25
N LYS A 179 -21.40 -30.65 17.52
CA LYS A 179 -20.26 -31.36 16.88
C LYS A 179 -20.33 -31.40 15.34
N LYS A 180 -21.52 -31.22 14.76
CA LYS A 180 -21.72 -30.81 13.37
C LYS A 180 -22.41 -29.45 13.39
N PRO A 181 -21.79 -28.40 12.83
CA PRO A 181 -22.51 -27.15 12.63
C PRO A 181 -23.70 -27.42 11.69
N ASP A 182 -24.87 -26.89 12.02
CA ASP A 182 -26.01 -26.92 11.12
C ASP A 182 -25.65 -26.07 9.89
N GLU A 183 -25.44 -26.70 8.74
CA GLU A 183 -25.00 -26.06 7.48
C GLU A 183 -25.88 -24.85 7.14
N SER A 184 -27.20 -24.95 7.38
CA SER A 184 -28.14 -23.85 7.13
C SER A 184 -27.83 -22.59 7.95
N SER A 185 -27.36 -22.77 9.18
CA SER A 185 -27.03 -21.66 10.07
C SER A 185 -25.70 -21.00 9.71
N VAL A 186 -24.78 -21.75 9.10
CA VAL A 186 -23.51 -21.23 8.59
C VAL A 186 -23.76 -20.48 7.28
N ASP A 187 -24.55 -21.05 6.37
CA ASP A 187 -24.92 -20.42 5.09
C ASP A 187 -25.72 -19.14 5.30
N MET A 188 -26.64 -19.09 6.27
CA MET A 188 -27.39 -17.88 6.60
C MET A 188 -26.48 -16.76 7.13
N ARG A 189 -25.45 -17.10 7.92
CA ARG A 189 -24.47 -16.12 8.42
C ARG A 189 -23.50 -15.69 7.33
N LYS A 190 -23.16 -16.60 6.40
CA LYS A 190 -22.37 -16.30 5.20
C LYS A 190 -23.12 -15.32 4.30
N ALA A 191 -24.40 -15.57 4.01
CA ALA A 191 -25.25 -14.65 3.25
C ALA A 191 -25.38 -13.26 3.92
N LYS A 192 -25.45 -13.20 5.26
CA LYS A 192 -25.45 -11.93 5.99
C LYS A 192 -24.10 -11.19 5.88
N LEU A 193 -22.98 -11.93 5.91
CA LEU A 193 -21.65 -11.36 5.72
C LEU A 193 -21.45 -10.88 4.27
N ASP A 194 -21.86 -11.69 3.30
CA ASP A 194 -21.79 -11.36 1.87
C ASP A 194 -22.65 -10.11 1.57
N GLY A 195 -23.86 -10.03 2.13
CA GLY A 195 -24.71 -8.83 2.01
C GLY A 195 -24.11 -7.57 2.65
N LEU A 196 -23.35 -7.71 3.75
CA LEU A 196 -22.61 -6.60 4.36
C LEU A 196 -21.42 -6.13 3.51
N ILE A 197 -20.82 -7.03 2.73
CA ILE A 197 -19.74 -6.71 1.81
C ILE A 197 -20.32 -6.03 0.55
N GLU A 198 -21.45 -6.54 0.03
CA GLU A 198 -22.12 -6.04 -1.18
C GLU A 198 -22.85 -4.70 -0.99
N THR A 199 -23.31 -4.39 0.21
CA THR A 199 -24.03 -3.12 0.48
C THR A 199 -23.13 -1.88 0.55
N GLU A 200 -21.80 -2.03 0.39
CA GLU A 200 -20.83 -0.95 0.59
C GLU A 200 -21.08 -0.15 1.89
N ALA A 201 -21.65 -0.76 2.94
CA ALA A 201 -21.86 -0.10 4.22
C ALA A 201 -20.54 0.30 4.90
N TRP A 202 -19.42 -0.19 4.35
CA TRP A 202 -18.06 0.22 4.64
C TRP A 202 -17.62 1.47 3.84
N GLY A 203 -18.48 2.16 3.08
CA GLY A 203 -18.11 3.16 2.06
C GLY A 203 -17.96 4.61 2.51
N LEU A 204 -17.78 4.91 3.81
CA LEU A 204 -17.60 6.29 4.30
C LEU A 204 -16.26 6.49 5.03
N TRP A 205 -15.16 5.98 4.47
CA TRP A 205 -13.80 6.21 4.99
C TRP A 205 -13.05 7.38 4.32
N THR A 206 -13.73 8.26 3.56
CA THR A 206 -13.07 9.29 2.72
C THR A 206 -13.32 10.75 3.11
N THR A 207 -13.74 11.06 4.33
CA THR A 207 -13.72 12.45 4.80
C THR A 207 -13.21 12.56 6.23
N LEU A 208 -11.88 12.73 6.36
CA LEU A 208 -11.20 13.75 7.18
C LEU A 208 -9.69 13.68 6.94
#